data_AF-A0A820IE25-F1
#
_entry.id   AF-A0A820IE25-F1
#
_cell.length_a   1.000
_cell.length_b   1.000
_cell.length_c   1.000
_cell.angle_alpha   90.00
_cell.angle_beta   90.00
_cell.angle_gamma   90.00
#
_symmetry.space_group_name_H-M   'P 1'
#
loop_
_entity.id
_entity.type
_entity.pdbx_description
1 polymer ?
#
loop_
_entity_poly.entity_id
_entity_poly.type
_entity_poly.pdbx_seq_one_letter_code
_entity_poly.pdbx_strand_id
1 'polypeptide(L)' 'RNDDGYVEFVVSENGTRVTPQKIGSLLLKHLKEIAEKHLMVTKVKLCVLSVPAEFNEEQREMTKQAA' A
#
# COMPACT_ATOMS: atom_id res chain seq x y z
N ARG A 1 -14.75 -7.95 -9.06
CA ARG A 1 -13.65 -7.48 -9.92
C ARG A 1 -14.15 -6.22 -10.62
N ASN A 2 -13.35 -5.18 -10.71
CA ASN A 2 -13.72 -3.96 -11.46
C ASN A 2 -13.45 -4.13 -12.96
N ASP A 3 -13.76 -3.10 -13.74
CA ASP A 3 -13.62 -3.10 -15.20
C ASP A 3 -12.16 -3.33 -15.65
N ASP A 4 -11.20 -3.00 -14.79
CA ASP A 4 -9.75 -3.21 -14.99
C ASP A 4 -9.27 -4.62 -14.55
N GLY A 5 -10.18 -5.48 -14.10
CA GLY A 5 -9.87 -6.86 -13.67
C GLY A 5 -9.33 -7.00 -12.25
N TYR A 6 -9.17 -5.91 -11.50
CA TYR A 6 -8.68 -5.94 -10.13
C TYR A 6 -9.76 -6.37 -9.12
N VAL A 7 -9.31 -6.97 -8.02
CA VAL A 7 -10.18 -7.27 -6.87
C VAL A 7 -10.59 -5.96 -6.20
N GLU A 8 -11.86 -5.82 -5.86
CA GLU A 8 -12.39 -4.70 -5.09
C GLU A 8 -13.11 -5.26 -3.87
N PHE A 9 -12.91 -4.59 -2.73
CA PHE A 9 -13.63 -4.85 -1.50
C PHE A 9 -14.63 -3.72 -1.26
N VAL A 10 -15.79 -4.05 -0.72
CA VAL A 10 -16.74 -3.07 -0.23
C VAL A 10 -16.54 -2.97 1.27
N VAL A 11 -16.05 -1.82 1.74
CA VAL A 11 -15.82 -1.57 3.16
C VAL A 11 -16.85 -0.53 3.59
N SER A 12 -17.64 -0.84 4.63
CA SER A 12 -18.84 -0.13 5.13
C SER A 12 -20.16 -0.45 4.43
N GLU A 13 -21.25 -0.32 5.19
CA GLU A 13 -22.65 -0.38 4.71
C GLU A 13 -22.95 0.72 3.67
N ASN A 14 -22.10 1.75 3.58
CA ASN A 14 -22.24 2.88 2.67
C ASN A 14 -21.72 2.57 1.25
N GLY A 15 -21.24 1.35 0.99
CA GLY A 15 -20.86 0.92 -0.36
C GLY A 15 -19.52 1.47 -0.85
N THR A 16 -18.61 1.89 0.04
CA THR A 16 -17.29 2.40 -0.38
C THR A 16 -16.47 1.26 -0.96
N ARG A 17 -16.21 1.32 -2.27
CA ARG A 17 -15.35 0.39 -2.99
C ARG A 17 -13.89 0.78 -2.80
N VAL A 18 -13.08 -0.17 -2.34
CA VAL A 18 -11.64 0.01 -2.13
C VAL A 18 -10.88 -1.12 -2.81
N THR A 19 -9.78 -0.76 -3.47
CA THR A 19 -8.87 -1.72 -4.07
C THR A 19 -7.77 -2.13 -3.08
N PRO A 20 -7.20 -3.34 -3.19
CA PRO A 20 -6.05 -3.77 -2.38
C PRO A 20 -4.90 -2.76 -2.42
N GLN A 21 -4.63 -2.18 -3.59
CA GLN A 21 -3.59 -1.19 -3.80
C GLN A 21 -3.86 0.09 -2.99
N LYS A 22 -5.13 0.54 -2.95
CA LYS A 22 -5.52 1.70 -2.15
C LYS A 22 -5.31 1.46 -0.66
N ILE A 23 -5.68 0.27 -0.17
CA ILE A 23 -5.45 -0.13 1.23
C ILE A 23 -3.94 -0.19 1.53
N GLY A 24 -3.15 -0.82 0.66
CA GLY A 24 -1.70 -0.90 0.79
C GLY A 24 -1.03 0.47 0.87
N SER A 25 -1.43 1.40 -0.01
CA SER A 25 -0.91 2.77 0.01
C SER A 25 -1.26 3.53 1.29
N LEU A 26 -2.49 3.38 1.80
CA LEU A 26 -2.89 3.99 3.08
C LEU A 26 -2.07 3.42 4.25
N LEU A 27 -1.83 2.11 4.26
CA LEU A 27 -1.01 1.46 5.28
C LEU A 27 0.44 1.97 5.24
N LEU A 28 1.06 2.05 4.06
CA LEU A 28 2.45 2.51 3.91
C LEU A 28 2.58 3.98 4.30
N LYS A 29 1.59 4.82 3.97
CA LYS A 29 1.55 6.22 4.41
C LYS A 29 1.45 6.32 5.94
N HIS A 30 0.62 5.50 6.57
CA HIS A 30 0.51 5.47 8.03
C HIS A 30 1.82 5.04 8.70
N LEU A 31 2.50 4.01 8.17
CA LEU A 31 3.81 3.56 8.66
C LEU A 31 4.87 4.67 8.53
N LYS A 32 4.85 5.41 7.43
CA LYS A 32 5.72 6.56 7.21
C LYS A 32 5.49 7.67 8.24
N GLU A 33 4.24 8.04 8.49
CA GLU A 33 3.89 9.07 9.47
C GLU A 33 4.34 8.68 10.88
N ILE A 34 4.18 7.41 11.25
CA ILE A 34 4.69 6.87 12.53
C ILE A 34 6.22 6.98 12.59
N ALA A 35 6.93 6.59 11.54
CA ALA A 35 8.38 6.63 11.48
C ALA A 35 8.92 8.07 11.55
N GLU A 36 8.33 9.00 10.79
CA GLU A 36 8.69 10.43 10.80
C GLU A 36 8.50 11.04 12.19
N LYS A 37 7.38 10.74 12.84
CA LYS A 37 7.11 11.17 14.22
C LYS A 37 8.08 10.56 15.22
N HIS A 38 8.38 9.27 15.11
CA HIS A 38 9.26 8.56 16.05
C HIS A 38 10.72 9.03 15.94
N LEU A 39 11.20 9.23 14.71
CA LEU A 39 12.56 9.70 14.44
C LEU A 39 12.71 11.22 14.56
N MET A 40 11.62 11.95 14.78
CA MET A 40 11.57 13.42 14.83
C MET A 40 12.18 14.07 13.58
N VAL A 41 11.90 13.49 12.40
CA VAL A 41 12.36 14.00 11.11
C VAL A 41 11.19 14.48 10.27
N THR A 42 11.40 15.51 9.46
CA THR A 42 10.34 16.10 8.64
C THR A 42 9.89 15.19 7.48
N LYS A 43 10.78 14.33 6.97
CA LYS A 43 10.46 13.44 5.84
C LYS A 43 11.37 12.23 5.74
N VAL A 44 10.78 11.04 5.62
CA VAL A 44 11.47 9.82 5.18
C VAL A 44 11.42 9.75 3.65
N LYS A 45 12.60 9.67 3.02
CA LYS A 45 12.75 9.67 1.56
C LYS A 45 12.95 8.29 0.94
N LEU A 46 13.53 7.35 1.69
CA LEU A 46 13.88 6.02 1.23
C LEU A 46 13.42 5.00 2.26
N CYS A 47 12.93 3.86 1.77
CA CYS A 47 12.57 2.72 2.61
C CYS A 47 12.93 1.42 1.90
N VAL A 48 13.09 0.35 2.67
CA VAL A 48 13.26 -1.02 2.17
C VAL A 48 12.04 -1.81 2.63
N LEU A 49 11.35 -2.43 1.67
CA LEU A 49 10.18 -3.27 1.93
C LEU A 49 10.54 -4.73 1.67
N SER A 50 10.28 -5.59 2.65
CA SER A 50 10.38 -7.03 2.47
C SER A 50 9.19 -7.53 1.65
N VAL A 51 9.46 -8.41 0.68
CA VAL A 51 8.43 -9.12 -0.09
C VAL A 51 8.67 -10.63 -0.01
N PRO A 52 7.63 -11.47 -0.16
CA PRO A 52 7.78 -12.92 -0.19
C PRO A 52 8.74 -13.39 -1.30
N ALA A 53 9.37 -14.55 -1.11
CA ALA A 53 10.28 -15.12 -2.10
C ALA A 53 9.54 -15.53 -3.39
N GLU A 54 8.27 -15.89 -3.25
CA GLU A 54 7.37 -16.39 -4.29
C GLU A 54 6.85 -15.28 -5.22
N PHE A 55 7.07 -14.01 -4.89
CA PHE A 55 6.61 -12.89 -5.71
C PHE A 55 7.38 -12.84 -7.04
N ASN A 56 6.62 -12.79 -8.13
CA ASN A 56 7.16 -12.51 -9.46
C ASN A 56 7.48 -11.01 -9.64
N GLU A 57 8.15 -10.65 -10.74
CA GLU A 57 8.59 -9.27 -11.04
C GLU A 57 7.44 -8.27 -11.00
N GLU A 58 6.29 -8.64 -11.58
CA GLU A 58 5.09 -7.80 -11.63
C GLU A 58 4.56 -7.49 -10.21
N GLN A 59 4.43 -8.52 -9.36
CA GLN A 59 3.99 -8.35 -7.98
C GLN A 59 4.97 -7.51 -7.14
N ARG A 60 6.28 -7.60 -7.44
CA ARG A 60 7.32 -6.76 -6.82
C ARG A 60 7.18 -5.29 -7.23
N GLU A 61 7.01 -5.01 -8.52
CA GLU A 61 6.80 -3.65 -9.01
C GLU A 61 5.46 -3.05 -8.53
N MET A 62 4.39 -3.84 -8.44
CA MET A 62 3.12 -3.39 -7.85
C MET A 62 3.29 -3.02 -6.36
N THR A 63 4.10 -3.77 -5.62
CA THR A 63 4.40 -3.44 -4.20
C THR A 63 5.20 -2.14 -4.09
N LYS A 64 6.15 -1.93 -5.00
CA LYS A 64 6.95 -0.70 -5.08
C LYS A 64 6.11 0.51 -5.49
N GLN A 65 5.17 0.37 -6.41
CA GLN A 65 4.27 1.45 -6.81
C GLN A 65 3.26 1.83 -5.72
N ALA A 66 2.93 0.90 -4.82
CA ALA A 66 2.04 1.18 -3.70
C ALA A 66 2.70 2.04 -2.60
N ALA A 67 4.04 2.09 -2.55
CA ALA A 67 4.87 2.77 -1.55
C ALA A 67 5.19 4.22 -1.91
#